data_AF-A0A6A6GN13-F1
#
_entry.id   AF-A0A6A6GN13-F1
#
_cell.length_a   1.000
_cell.length_b   1.000
_cell.length_c   1.000
_cell.angle_alpha   90.00
_cell.angle_beta   90.00
_cell.angle_gamma   90.00
#
_symmetry.space_group_name_H-M   'P 1'
#
loop_
_entity.id
_entity.type
_entity.pdbx_description
1 polymer ?
#
loop_
_entity_poly.entity_id
_entity_poly.type
_entity_poly.pdbx_seq_one_letter_code
_entity_poly.pdbx_strand_id
1 'polypeptide(L)'
;MLASGKPTLGYIPSFAADFNYDPVQVREAVYRNKYWAAIIINGNATASLTKAVTNGDTSFDPLGTCQLVYNQARDQTAWDSYVFPMVSEFLTQITSSVGSQWSRTVLQNATTDATLRENIARVPQAISPAIGFSMYNLRPFYPYQITPTVTVGLIYLIILSFFSFSFYLPVYTKLIKPQGHPPLKFWQMVFVRYIGIQGAYLFLSLAYSIVSLAFQVNFSTPNVVQSDTEAALVMVNGSKNPVKYGAATFPLFWCLNYVGMMALGLACENVAMIVGQPWTGLWLIFWVISNVSTSFYPIEIEPHFFYWGYAWPLHNVVEATRTILFDLHNRLGLNFGVLLAWAAVNTLVFPVCCRFMKYKNTHHVKEYWA
;
A
#
# COMPACT_ATOMS: atom_id res chain seq x y z
N MET A 1 16.33 -9.38 22.72
CA MET A 1 15.55 -8.14 22.54
C MET A 1 14.35 -7.94 23.47
N LEU A 2 13.57 -8.98 23.85
CA LEU A 2 12.42 -8.83 24.77
C LEU A 2 12.74 -8.17 26.13
N ALA A 3 14.02 -8.17 26.55
CA ALA A 3 14.51 -7.53 27.78
C ALA A 3 15.55 -6.40 27.54
N SER A 4 15.70 -5.90 26.30
CA SER A 4 16.82 -5.02 25.91
C SER A 4 16.58 -3.52 26.13
N GLY A 5 15.38 -3.09 26.51
CA GLY A 5 15.04 -1.66 26.67
C GLY A 5 15.06 -0.81 25.39
N LYS A 6 15.35 -1.42 24.22
CA LYS A 6 15.19 -0.80 22.90
C LYS A 6 13.75 -0.99 22.42
N PRO A 7 13.15 -0.02 21.69
CA PRO A 7 11.84 -0.22 21.09
C PRO A 7 11.90 -1.45 20.17
N THR A 8 11.12 -2.47 20.52
CA THR A 8 10.96 -3.67 19.71
C THR A 8 9.67 -3.57 18.91
N LEU A 9 9.63 -4.16 17.72
CA LEU A 9 8.37 -4.55 17.10
C LEU A 9 7.52 -5.28 18.16
N GLY A 10 6.25 -4.91 18.32
CA GLY A 10 5.36 -5.55 19.29
C GLY A 10 5.13 -7.02 18.92
N TYR A 11 6.01 -7.91 19.37
CA TYR A 11 5.91 -9.35 19.11
C TYR A 11 4.76 -9.94 19.92
N ILE A 12 3.91 -10.73 19.28
CA ILE A 12 2.82 -11.45 19.92
C ILE A 12 3.14 -12.95 19.82
N PRO A 13 3.49 -13.63 20.92
CA PRO A 13 3.62 -15.09 20.90
C PRO A 13 2.25 -15.70 20.61
N SER A 14 2.17 -16.56 19.60
CA SER A 14 0.95 -17.28 19.24
C SER A 14 1.24 -18.78 19.25
N PHE A 15 0.26 -19.59 19.63
CA PHE A 15 0.43 -21.04 19.70
C PHE A 15 0.02 -21.67 18.37
N ALA A 16 0.64 -22.81 18.01
CA ALA A 16 0.28 -23.54 16.80
C ALA A 16 -1.20 -23.97 16.79
N ALA A 17 -1.80 -24.19 17.97
CA ALA A 17 -3.22 -24.52 18.12
C ALA A 17 -4.16 -23.40 17.62
N ASP A 18 -3.76 -22.13 17.72
CA ASP A 18 -4.56 -20.98 17.27
C ASP A 18 -4.74 -20.98 15.73
N PHE A 19 -3.88 -21.72 15.02
CA PHE A 19 -3.85 -21.85 13.57
C PHE A 19 -4.07 -23.31 13.12
N ASN A 20 -4.70 -24.14 13.96
CA ASN A 20 -4.97 -25.56 13.69
C ASN A 20 -3.72 -26.37 13.27
N TYR A 21 -2.55 -25.99 13.77
CA TYR A 21 -1.25 -26.58 13.41
C TYR A 21 -0.90 -26.48 11.92
N ASP A 22 -1.52 -25.56 11.19
CA ASP A 22 -1.31 -25.36 9.75
C ASP A 22 -0.57 -24.04 9.46
N PRO A 23 0.68 -24.09 8.95
CA PRO A 23 1.44 -22.90 8.54
C PRO A 23 0.71 -22.05 7.50
N VAL A 24 -0.18 -22.62 6.68
CA VAL A 24 -0.94 -21.89 5.66
C VAL A 24 -1.91 -20.89 6.29
N GLN A 25 -2.52 -21.22 7.43
CA GLN A 25 -3.39 -20.29 8.16
C GLN A 25 -2.61 -19.09 8.72
N VAL A 26 -1.34 -19.29 9.09
CA VAL A 26 -0.45 -18.18 9.48
C VAL A 26 -0.16 -17.28 8.28
N ARG A 27 0.11 -17.87 7.10
CA ARG A 27 0.29 -17.09 5.86
C ARG A 27 -0.95 -16.30 5.49
N GLU A 28 -2.14 -16.89 5.63
CA GLU A 28 -3.41 -16.20 5.41
C GLU A 28 -3.60 -15.02 6.38
N ALA A 29 -3.21 -15.17 7.65
CA ALA A 29 -3.28 -14.08 8.62
C ALA A 29 -2.36 -12.90 8.25
N VAL A 30 -1.14 -13.19 7.76
CA VAL A 30 -0.22 -12.17 7.22
C VAL A 30 -0.81 -11.54 5.95
N TYR A 31 -1.36 -12.36 5.04
CA TYR A 31 -2.02 -11.86 3.83
C TYR A 31 -3.14 -10.88 4.15
N ARG A 32 -4.00 -11.21 5.12
CA ARG A 32 -5.13 -10.38 5.60
C ARG A 32 -4.71 -9.15 6.43
N ASN A 33 -3.43 -8.80 6.44
CA ASN A 33 -2.86 -7.66 7.17
C ASN A 33 -3.09 -7.71 8.69
N LYS A 34 -3.34 -8.88 9.31
CA LYS A 34 -3.42 -9.01 10.78
C LYS A 34 -2.06 -8.80 11.45
N TYR A 35 -1.00 -9.18 10.75
CA TYR A 35 0.39 -9.04 11.19
C TYR A 35 1.23 -8.48 10.03
N TRP A 36 2.31 -7.76 10.35
CA TRP A 36 3.28 -7.28 9.36
C TRP A 36 4.17 -8.41 8.82
N ALA A 37 4.58 -9.31 9.70
CA ALA A 37 5.28 -10.54 9.38
C ALA A 37 4.99 -11.60 10.45
N ALA A 38 5.25 -12.86 10.12
CA ALA A 38 5.19 -13.97 11.03
C ALA A 38 6.47 -14.81 10.95
N ILE A 39 6.97 -15.25 12.11
CA ILE A 39 8.04 -16.24 12.21
C ILE A 39 7.39 -17.56 12.61
N ILE A 40 7.48 -18.56 11.75
CA ILE A 40 6.89 -19.89 11.95
C ILE A 40 8.02 -20.84 12.29
N ILE A 41 7.88 -21.57 13.39
CA ILE A 41 8.76 -22.71 13.70
C ILE A 41 8.06 -23.95 13.15
N ASN A 42 8.69 -24.64 12.20
CA ASN A 42 8.05 -25.79 11.55
C ASN A 42 7.92 -26.96 12.53
N GLY A 43 6.88 -27.77 12.32
CA GLY A 43 6.70 -29.01 13.08
C GLY A 43 7.94 -29.90 12.96
N ASN A 44 8.26 -30.61 14.05
CA ASN A 44 9.45 -31.46 14.15
C ASN A 44 10.81 -30.76 14.01
N ALA A 45 10.90 -29.43 14.07
CA ALA A 45 12.18 -28.68 13.99
C ALA A 45 13.30 -29.29 14.87
N THR A 46 13.05 -29.47 16.16
CA THR A 46 14.03 -30.05 17.11
C THR A 46 14.31 -31.52 16.83
N ALA A 47 13.28 -32.29 16.45
CA ALA A 47 13.42 -33.72 16.16
C ALA A 47 14.25 -33.95 14.89
N SER A 48 14.01 -33.17 13.83
CA SER A 48 14.78 -33.19 12.59
C SER A 48 16.23 -32.78 12.82
N LEU A 49 16.47 -31.73 13.61
CA LEU A 49 17.82 -31.31 13.98
C LEU A 49 18.56 -32.39 14.80
N THR A 50 17.88 -33.00 15.76
CA THR A 50 18.46 -34.09 16.57
C THR A 50 18.76 -35.31 15.72
N LYS A 51 17.82 -35.73 14.86
CA LYS A 51 17.97 -36.85 13.93
C LYS A 51 19.15 -36.62 12.98
N ALA A 52 19.34 -35.39 12.50
CA ALA A 52 20.43 -35.04 11.62
C ALA A 52 21.80 -35.33 12.25
N VAL A 53 21.95 -34.97 13.52
CA VAL A 53 23.18 -35.21 14.28
C VAL A 53 23.33 -36.66 14.71
N THR A 54 22.25 -37.33 15.18
CA THR A 54 22.35 -38.72 15.64
C THR A 54 22.59 -39.72 14.52
N ASN A 55 22.03 -39.47 13.33
CA ASN A 55 22.07 -40.41 12.21
C ASN A 55 23.07 -39.99 11.11
N GLY A 56 23.64 -38.80 11.19
CA GLY A 56 24.50 -38.25 10.14
C GLY A 56 23.73 -37.95 8.85
N ASP A 57 22.49 -37.46 8.95
CA ASP A 57 21.63 -37.17 7.81
C ASP A 57 22.08 -35.90 7.07
N THR A 58 22.73 -36.07 5.92
CA THR A 58 23.24 -34.97 5.09
C THR A 58 22.13 -34.22 4.35
N SER A 59 20.90 -34.76 4.30
CA SER A 59 19.75 -34.09 3.66
C SER A 59 19.14 -32.99 4.53
N PHE A 60 19.56 -32.86 5.78
CA PHE A 60 19.08 -31.82 6.69
C PHE A 60 19.43 -30.42 6.15
N ASP A 61 18.37 -29.63 5.92
CA ASP A 61 18.46 -28.22 5.54
C ASP A 61 18.05 -27.33 6.72
N PRO A 62 18.98 -26.53 7.29
CA PRO A 62 18.67 -25.57 8.33
C PRO A 62 17.54 -24.60 7.96
N LEU A 63 17.41 -24.19 6.68
CA LEU A 63 16.37 -23.25 6.22
C LEU A 63 14.96 -23.83 6.28
N GLY A 64 14.84 -25.16 6.34
CA GLY A 64 13.58 -25.87 6.54
C GLY A 64 13.09 -25.86 8.00
N THR A 65 13.87 -25.33 8.95
CA THR A 65 13.52 -25.35 10.38
C THR A 65 12.49 -24.27 10.73
N CYS A 66 12.69 -23.06 10.20
CA CYS A 66 11.82 -21.92 10.47
C CYS A 66 11.47 -21.19 9.17
N GLN A 67 10.39 -20.42 9.19
CA GLN A 67 9.95 -19.60 8.07
C GLN A 67 9.73 -18.16 8.54
N LEU A 68 10.10 -17.18 7.72
CA LEU A 68 9.68 -15.78 7.84
C LEU A 68 8.69 -15.50 6.72
N VAL A 69 7.45 -15.17 7.07
CA VAL A 69 6.39 -14.84 6.12
C VAL A 69 6.05 -13.36 6.24
N TYR A 70 5.97 -12.63 5.11
CA TYR A 70 5.68 -11.20 5.09
C TYR A 70 5.07 -10.74 3.76
N ASN A 71 4.57 -9.50 3.75
CA ASN A 71 4.06 -8.83 2.56
C ASN A 71 4.81 -7.52 2.33
N GLN A 72 5.77 -7.53 1.41
CA GLN A 72 6.55 -6.32 1.12
C GLN A 72 5.71 -5.25 0.41
N ALA A 73 4.85 -5.64 -0.53
CA ALA A 73 4.05 -4.69 -1.31
C ALA A 73 2.96 -3.96 -0.49
N ARG A 74 2.66 -4.45 0.73
CA ARG A 74 1.79 -3.75 1.71
C ARG A 74 2.27 -2.32 1.88
N ASP A 75 3.54 -2.16 2.23
CA ASP A 75 4.25 -0.90 2.11
C ASP A 75 5.75 -1.16 2.08
N GLN A 76 6.38 -0.95 0.91
CA GLN A 76 7.80 -1.29 0.76
C GLN A 76 8.70 -0.41 1.64
N THR A 77 8.33 0.87 1.82
CA THR A 77 9.14 1.81 2.59
C THR A 77 9.13 1.43 4.06
N ALA A 78 7.96 1.13 4.63
CA ALA A 78 7.84 0.72 6.02
C ALA A 78 8.50 -0.63 6.28
N TRP A 79 8.33 -1.60 5.37
CA TRP A 79 9.00 -2.89 5.46
C TRP A 79 10.52 -2.74 5.43
N ASP A 80 11.08 -2.13 4.39
CA ASP A 80 12.53 -2.07 4.16
C ASP A 80 13.23 -1.17 5.19
N SER A 81 12.58 -0.09 5.66
CA SER A 81 13.21 0.91 6.53
C SER A 81 13.03 0.62 8.03
N TYR A 82 11.94 -0.04 8.43
CA TYR A 82 11.60 -0.21 9.85
C TYR A 82 11.47 -1.67 10.25
N VAL A 83 10.68 -2.46 9.53
CA VAL A 83 10.35 -3.83 9.96
C VAL A 83 11.49 -4.81 9.69
N PHE A 84 12.00 -4.85 8.46
CA PHE A 84 13.00 -5.83 8.03
C PHE A 84 14.32 -5.71 8.80
N PRO A 85 14.91 -4.52 9.05
CA PRO A 85 16.15 -4.42 9.81
C PRO A 85 16.01 -4.99 11.23
N MET A 86 14.90 -4.69 11.92
CA MET A 86 14.63 -5.19 13.27
C MET A 86 14.38 -6.70 13.29
N VAL A 87 13.63 -7.23 12.33
CA VAL A 87 13.42 -8.68 12.19
C VAL A 87 14.74 -9.38 11.87
N SER A 88 15.53 -8.86 10.95
CA SER A 88 16.82 -9.45 10.56
C SER A 88 17.81 -9.53 11.72
N GLU A 89 17.90 -8.46 12.53
CA GLU A 89 18.71 -8.47 13.76
C GLU A 89 18.20 -9.54 14.74
N PHE A 90 16.88 -9.64 14.92
CA PHE A 90 16.27 -10.64 15.79
C PHE A 90 16.52 -12.08 15.31
N LEU A 91 16.36 -12.36 14.02
CA LEU A 91 16.65 -13.67 13.42
C LEU A 91 18.12 -14.05 13.60
N THR A 92 19.04 -13.10 13.38
CA THR A 92 20.48 -13.31 13.58
C THR A 92 20.80 -13.65 15.04
N GLN A 93 20.19 -12.94 16.00
CA GLN A 93 20.34 -13.22 17.42
C GLN A 93 19.81 -14.61 17.80
N ILE A 94 18.64 -15.01 17.27
CA ILE A 94 18.07 -16.34 17.51
C ILE A 94 19.01 -17.43 16.98
N THR A 95 19.45 -17.32 15.73
CA THR A 95 20.35 -18.31 15.12
C THR A 95 21.66 -18.43 15.91
N SER A 96 22.24 -17.31 16.35
CA SER A 96 23.46 -17.31 17.16
C SER A 96 23.25 -17.95 18.54
N SER A 97 22.16 -17.58 19.23
CA SER A 97 21.84 -18.11 20.56
C SER A 97 21.58 -19.61 20.51
N VAL A 98 20.69 -20.05 19.61
CA VAL A 98 20.35 -21.46 19.43
C VAL A 98 21.56 -22.25 18.97
N GLY A 99 22.32 -21.77 17.97
CA GLY A 99 23.53 -22.42 17.50
C GLY A 99 24.56 -22.63 18.62
N SER A 100 24.76 -21.63 19.49
CA SER A 100 25.70 -21.75 20.62
C SER A 100 25.25 -22.75 21.69
N GLN A 101 23.96 -22.77 22.05
CA GLN A 101 23.39 -23.68 23.06
C GLN A 101 23.33 -25.12 22.52
N TRP A 102 22.91 -25.27 21.26
CA TRP A 102 22.85 -26.55 20.57
C TRP A 102 24.24 -27.15 20.40
N SER A 103 25.21 -26.37 19.90
CA SER A 103 26.59 -26.84 19.72
C SER A 103 27.20 -27.31 21.04
N ARG A 104 26.98 -26.59 22.15
CA ARG A 104 27.45 -27.03 23.47
C ARG A 104 26.85 -28.37 23.88
N THR A 105 25.54 -28.54 23.72
CA THR A 105 24.83 -29.77 24.09
C THR A 105 25.29 -30.96 23.27
N VAL A 106 25.40 -30.78 21.95
CA VAL A 106 25.84 -31.84 21.03
C VAL A 106 27.30 -32.22 21.27
N LEU A 107 28.19 -31.25 21.43
CA LEU A 107 29.61 -31.51 21.69
C LEU A 107 29.85 -32.17 23.05
N GLN A 108 29.05 -31.83 24.07
CA GLN A 108 29.07 -32.53 25.36
C GLN A 108 28.70 -34.01 25.20
N ASN A 109 27.62 -34.33 24.50
CA ASN A 109 27.21 -35.72 24.26
C ASN A 109 28.22 -36.48 23.38
N ALA A 110 28.88 -35.78 22.45
CA ALA A 110 29.90 -36.34 21.59
C ALA A 110 31.20 -36.72 22.33
N THR A 111 31.40 -36.25 23.58
CA THR A 111 32.54 -36.71 24.39
C THR A 111 32.44 -38.19 24.76
N THR A 112 31.22 -38.70 24.92
CA THR A 112 30.94 -40.09 25.32
C THR A 112 30.59 -41.00 24.15
N ASP A 113 30.04 -40.46 23.05
CA ASP A 113 29.58 -41.23 21.89
C ASP A 113 30.50 -41.02 20.68
N ALA A 114 31.25 -42.07 20.31
CA ALA A 114 32.16 -42.06 19.17
C ALA A 114 31.43 -41.96 17.83
N THR A 115 30.23 -42.55 17.71
CA THR A 115 29.42 -42.52 16.50
C THR A 115 28.84 -41.12 16.27
N LEU A 116 28.40 -40.46 17.34
CA LEU A 116 27.91 -39.08 17.27
C LEU A 116 28.99 -38.12 16.73
N ARG A 117 30.26 -38.29 17.15
CA ARG A 117 31.39 -37.49 16.63
C ARG A 117 31.58 -37.62 15.13
N GLU A 118 31.48 -38.83 14.60
CA GLU A 118 31.59 -39.07 13.16
C GLU A 118 30.41 -38.46 12.40
N ASN A 119 29.20 -38.57 12.96
CA ASN A 119 27.99 -38.03 12.34
C ASN A 119 27.99 -36.49 12.32
N ILE A 120 28.49 -35.84 13.37
CA ILE A 120 28.68 -34.39 13.40
C ILE A 120 29.62 -33.92 12.28
N ALA A 121 30.72 -34.65 12.04
CA ALA A 121 31.65 -34.32 10.97
C ALA A 121 31.01 -34.46 9.57
N ARG A 122 30.02 -35.35 9.43
CA ARG A 122 29.26 -35.53 8.18
C ARG A 122 28.19 -34.46 7.95
N VAL A 123 27.66 -33.86 9.02
CA VAL A 123 26.53 -32.90 8.96
C VAL A 123 26.91 -31.57 9.65
N PRO A 124 27.94 -30.85 9.16
CA PRO A 124 28.39 -29.61 9.79
C PRO A 124 27.29 -28.52 9.85
N GLN A 125 26.37 -28.52 8.89
CA GLN A 125 25.25 -27.58 8.83
C GLN A 125 24.25 -27.72 9.99
N ALA A 126 24.16 -28.92 10.59
CA ALA A 126 23.33 -29.16 11.78
C ALA A 126 23.96 -28.60 13.06
N ILE A 127 25.23 -28.16 13.03
CA ILE A 127 25.91 -27.50 14.15
C ILE A 127 25.99 -26.00 13.95
N SER A 128 26.39 -25.56 12.75
CA SER A 128 26.48 -24.15 12.39
C SER A 128 25.91 -23.96 10.99
N PRO A 129 24.78 -23.24 10.82
CA PRO A 129 24.06 -22.41 11.80
C PRO A 129 23.08 -23.18 12.73
N ALA A 130 22.96 -24.51 12.60
CA ALA A 130 21.95 -25.38 13.23
C ALA A 130 20.51 -25.12 12.76
N ILE A 131 20.05 -23.88 12.85
CA ILE A 131 18.73 -23.45 12.39
C ILE A 131 18.86 -22.35 11.34
N GLY A 132 17.84 -22.23 10.49
CA GLY A 132 17.74 -21.20 9.47
C GLY A 132 16.30 -20.81 9.22
N PHE A 133 16.12 -19.71 8.48
CA PHE A 133 14.81 -19.14 8.17
C PHE A 133 14.64 -19.04 6.67
N SER A 134 13.67 -19.78 6.13
CA SER A 134 13.19 -19.60 4.76
C SER A 134 12.30 -18.35 4.67
N MET A 135 12.55 -17.48 3.70
CA MET A 135 11.79 -16.23 3.55
C MET A 135 10.71 -16.37 2.48
N TYR A 136 9.45 -16.14 2.86
CA TYR A 136 8.29 -16.16 1.99
C TYR A 136 7.65 -14.78 1.95
N ASN A 137 7.95 -14.03 0.89
CA ASN A 137 7.27 -12.78 0.58
C ASN A 137 6.01 -13.11 -0.22
N LEU A 138 4.82 -13.03 0.39
CA LEU A 138 3.60 -13.44 -0.31
C LEU A 138 3.31 -12.51 -1.49
N ARG A 139 3.53 -11.21 -1.30
CA ARG A 139 3.36 -10.18 -2.33
C ARG A 139 4.60 -9.26 -2.40
N PRO A 140 5.57 -9.58 -3.29
CA PRO A 140 6.76 -8.76 -3.48
C PRO A 140 6.46 -7.44 -4.20
N PHE A 141 7.20 -6.39 -3.85
CA PHE A 141 7.11 -5.10 -4.54
C PHE A 141 8.05 -5.09 -5.75
N TYR A 142 7.53 -5.49 -6.91
CA TYR A 142 8.29 -5.51 -8.16
C TYR A 142 7.37 -5.40 -9.37
N PRO A 143 7.72 -4.73 -10.48
CA PRO A 143 8.94 -3.95 -10.70
C PRO A 143 9.02 -2.68 -9.85
N TYR A 144 10.24 -2.27 -9.48
CA TYR A 144 10.47 -1.07 -8.66
C TYR A 144 10.03 0.24 -9.34
N GLN A 145 9.94 0.22 -10.68
CA GLN A 145 9.41 1.30 -11.51
C GLN A 145 7.93 1.61 -11.23
N ILE A 146 7.21 0.76 -10.46
CA ILE A 146 5.84 1.04 -10.01
C ILE A 146 5.81 2.15 -8.95
N THR A 147 6.93 2.46 -8.30
CA THR A 147 6.99 3.45 -7.20
C THR A 147 6.27 4.77 -7.52
N PRO A 148 6.51 5.44 -8.67
CA PRO A 148 5.81 6.68 -9.00
C PRO A 148 4.30 6.51 -9.15
N THR A 149 3.82 5.31 -9.51
CA THR A 149 2.37 5.02 -9.64
C THR A 149 1.69 4.94 -8.26
N VAL A 150 2.39 4.41 -7.25
CA VAL A 150 1.84 4.25 -5.88
C VAL A 150 2.14 5.41 -4.95
N THR A 151 3.16 6.23 -5.23
CA THR A 151 3.53 7.38 -4.38
C THR A 151 3.29 8.73 -5.09
N VAL A 152 4.20 9.15 -5.96
CA VAL A 152 4.30 10.53 -6.47
C VAL A 152 3.14 10.90 -7.39
N GLY A 153 2.68 9.94 -8.18
CA GLY A 153 1.70 10.18 -9.23
C GLY A 153 0.34 10.64 -8.70
N LEU A 154 0.00 10.29 -7.47
CA LEU A 154 -1.29 10.62 -6.87
C LEU A 154 -1.38 12.09 -6.43
N ILE A 155 -0.25 12.75 -6.17
CA ILE A 155 -0.22 14.21 -5.96
C ILE A 155 -0.56 14.93 -7.27
N TYR A 156 -0.16 14.40 -8.42
CA TYR A 156 -0.54 14.99 -9.71
C TYR A 156 -2.05 14.98 -9.91
N LEU A 157 -2.78 14.00 -9.38
CA LEU A 157 -4.25 14.00 -9.45
C LEU A 157 -4.85 15.22 -8.74
N ILE A 158 -4.31 15.60 -7.57
CA ILE A 158 -4.76 16.79 -6.82
C ILE A 158 -4.39 18.06 -7.58
N ILE A 159 -3.15 18.16 -8.07
CA ILE A 159 -2.66 19.37 -8.74
C ILE A 159 -3.37 19.58 -10.09
N LEU A 160 -3.51 18.53 -10.91
CA LEU A 160 -4.18 18.60 -12.20
C LEU A 160 -5.66 18.92 -12.05
N SER A 161 -6.33 18.31 -11.06
CA SER A 161 -7.72 18.63 -10.77
C SER A 161 -7.90 20.06 -10.28
N PHE A 162 -6.99 20.59 -9.45
CA PHE A 162 -7.03 21.98 -9.02
C PHE A 162 -6.87 22.97 -10.17
N PHE A 163 -5.83 22.81 -11.00
CA PHE A 163 -5.57 23.74 -12.10
C PHE A 163 -6.66 23.70 -13.18
N SER A 164 -7.43 22.60 -13.27
CA SER A 164 -8.56 22.51 -14.19
C SER A 164 -9.55 23.66 -13.98
N PHE A 165 -9.89 24.02 -12.73
CA PHE A 165 -10.79 25.13 -12.43
C PHE A 165 -10.30 26.45 -13.03
N SER A 166 -9.03 26.78 -12.82
CA SER A 166 -8.42 28.02 -13.33
C SER A 166 -8.36 28.04 -14.86
N PHE A 167 -8.13 26.90 -15.50
CA PHE A 167 -8.11 26.80 -16.96
C PHE A 167 -9.51 26.92 -17.59
N TYR A 168 -10.56 26.42 -16.93
CA TYR A 168 -11.92 26.49 -17.44
C TYR A 168 -12.63 27.82 -17.10
N LEU A 169 -12.16 28.58 -16.11
CA LEU A 169 -12.78 29.84 -15.71
C LEU A 169 -12.93 30.85 -16.89
N PRO A 170 -11.91 31.10 -17.74
CA PRO A 170 -12.07 31.95 -18.91
C PRO A 170 -13.11 31.44 -19.90
N VAL A 171 -13.18 30.11 -20.09
CA VAL A 171 -14.17 29.48 -20.98
C VAL A 171 -15.58 29.72 -20.46
N TYR A 172 -15.81 29.50 -19.16
CA TYR A 172 -17.12 29.73 -18.54
C TYR A 172 -17.52 31.20 -18.53
N THR A 173 -16.57 32.13 -18.35
CA THR A 173 -16.89 33.57 -18.41
C THR A 173 -17.33 34.02 -19.81
N LYS A 174 -16.78 33.45 -20.89
CA LYS A 174 -17.24 33.71 -22.27
C LYS A 174 -18.68 33.22 -22.48
N LEU A 175 -19.03 32.07 -21.93
CA LEU A 175 -20.39 31.50 -22.01
C LEU A 175 -21.44 32.33 -21.24
N ILE A 176 -21.01 33.16 -20.27
CA ILE A 176 -21.90 34.03 -19.49
C ILE A 176 -22.01 35.43 -20.11
N LYS A 177 -20.93 35.94 -20.70
CA LYS A 177 -20.93 37.27 -21.33
C LYS A 177 -21.61 37.18 -22.71
N PRO A 178 -22.61 38.02 -23.01
CA PRO A 178 -23.29 37.99 -24.31
C PRO A 178 -22.35 38.51 -25.40
N GLN A 179 -21.62 37.61 -26.05
CA GLN A 179 -20.80 37.87 -27.24
C GLN A 179 -21.42 37.12 -28.43
N GLY A 180 -22.60 37.57 -28.88
CA GLY A 180 -23.30 36.98 -30.03
C GLY A 180 -24.19 35.76 -29.72
N HIS A 181 -24.37 35.40 -28.44
CA HIS A 181 -25.33 34.39 -27.99
C HIS A 181 -26.07 34.87 -26.72
N PRO A 182 -27.30 34.37 -26.46
CA PRO A 182 -27.98 34.67 -25.20
C PRO A 182 -27.18 34.12 -24.01
N PRO A 183 -27.19 34.80 -22.85
CA PRO A 183 -26.50 34.31 -21.66
C PRO A 183 -27.16 33.01 -21.17
N LEU A 184 -26.34 32.06 -20.72
CA LEU A 184 -26.81 30.78 -20.18
C LEU A 184 -27.64 30.99 -18.91
N LYS A 185 -28.75 30.23 -18.78
CA LYS A 185 -29.53 30.17 -17.53
C LYS A 185 -28.67 29.55 -16.42
N PHE A 186 -28.98 29.87 -15.16
CA PHE A 186 -28.21 29.37 -14.01
C PHE A 186 -28.07 27.84 -13.99
N TRP A 187 -29.16 27.10 -14.18
CA TRP A 187 -29.13 25.63 -14.21
C TRP A 187 -28.29 25.07 -15.36
N GLN A 188 -28.33 25.72 -16.52
CA GLN A 188 -27.52 25.32 -17.67
C GLN A 188 -26.03 25.59 -17.40
N MET A 189 -25.71 26.71 -16.74
CA MET A 189 -24.34 27.01 -16.31
C MET A 189 -23.82 25.97 -15.31
N VAL A 190 -24.60 25.60 -14.29
CA VAL A 190 -24.22 24.56 -13.31
C VAL A 190 -23.97 23.23 -14.03
N PHE A 191 -24.88 22.82 -14.93
CA PHE A 191 -24.76 21.58 -15.67
C PHE A 191 -23.53 21.55 -16.59
N VAL A 192 -23.32 22.59 -17.39
CA VAL A 192 -22.16 22.70 -18.30
C VAL A 192 -20.84 22.69 -17.54
N ARG A 193 -20.78 23.37 -16.38
CA ARG A 193 -19.59 23.33 -15.53
C ARG A 193 -19.36 21.93 -14.99
N TYR A 194 -20.35 21.33 -14.34
CA TYR A 194 -20.21 20.01 -13.75
C TYR A 194 -19.80 18.96 -14.78
N ILE A 195 -20.49 18.86 -15.93
CA ILE A 195 -20.14 17.91 -16.99
C ILE A 195 -18.77 18.21 -17.60
N GLY A 196 -18.41 19.48 -17.78
CA GLY A 196 -17.09 19.86 -18.28
C GLY A 196 -15.97 19.37 -17.35
N ILE A 197 -16.15 19.52 -16.05
CA ILE A 197 -15.21 19.06 -15.01
C ILE A 197 -15.13 17.53 -15.00
N GLN A 198 -16.27 16.84 -15.04
CA GLN A 198 -16.30 15.38 -15.10
C GLN A 198 -15.59 14.85 -16.35
N GLY A 199 -15.83 15.48 -17.50
CA GLY A 199 -15.13 15.17 -18.75
C GLY A 199 -13.63 15.39 -18.62
N ALA A 200 -13.20 16.53 -18.05
CA ALA A 200 -11.79 16.81 -17.82
C ALA A 200 -11.14 15.76 -16.92
N TYR A 201 -11.77 15.39 -15.80
CA TYR A 201 -11.25 14.37 -14.89
C TYR A 201 -11.18 12.99 -15.55
N LEU A 202 -12.14 12.64 -16.40
CA LEU A 202 -12.13 11.38 -17.13
C LEU A 202 -10.91 11.27 -18.05
N PHE A 203 -10.63 12.32 -18.83
CA PHE A 203 -9.47 12.33 -19.75
C PHE A 203 -8.14 12.51 -19.03
N LEU A 204 -8.07 13.35 -17.99
CA LEU A 204 -6.85 13.56 -17.21
C LEU A 204 -6.46 12.31 -16.43
N SER A 205 -7.43 11.63 -15.80
CA SER A 205 -7.17 10.36 -15.11
C SER A 205 -6.75 9.26 -16.08
N LEU A 206 -7.28 9.24 -17.31
CA LEU A 206 -6.84 8.29 -18.34
C LEU A 206 -5.40 8.58 -18.77
N ALA A 207 -5.09 9.84 -19.11
CA ALA A 207 -3.75 10.26 -19.49
C ALA A 207 -2.73 9.92 -18.39
N TYR A 208 -3.07 10.20 -17.14
CA TYR A 208 -2.27 9.80 -15.98
C TYR A 208 -2.10 8.28 -15.90
N SER A 209 -3.17 7.50 -16.05
CA SER A 209 -3.10 6.04 -15.94
C SER A 209 -2.24 5.41 -17.05
N ILE A 210 -2.21 6.02 -18.25
CA ILE A 210 -1.35 5.58 -19.36
C ILE A 210 0.13 5.81 -19.06
N VAL A 211 0.50 6.81 -18.25
CA VAL A 211 1.91 6.99 -17.83
C VAL A 211 2.42 5.76 -17.10
N SER A 212 1.61 5.13 -16.24
CA SER A 212 1.97 3.87 -15.58
C SER A 212 2.19 2.72 -16.56
N LEU A 213 1.45 2.67 -17.67
CA LEU A 213 1.73 1.71 -18.75
C LEU A 213 3.08 1.98 -19.43
N ALA A 214 3.45 3.25 -19.62
CA ALA A 214 4.74 3.64 -20.20
C ALA A 214 5.92 3.23 -19.30
N PHE A 215 5.73 3.20 -17.97
CA PHE A 215 6.68 2.61 -17.02
C PHE A 215 6.73 1.06 -17.04
N GLN A 216 6.03 0.43 -18.00
CA GLN A 216 6.00 -1.02 -18.21
C GLN A 216 5.47 -1.81 -17.00
N VAL A 217 4.59 -1.18 -16.21
CA VAL A 217 3.86 -1.83 -15.13
C VAL A 217 2.94 -2.90 -15.71
N ASN A 218 2.90 -4.07 -15.08
CA ASN A 218 1.98 -5.13 -15.51
C ASN A 218 0.57 -4.83 -14.98
N PHE A 219 -0.39 -4.79 -15.90
CA PHE A 219 -1.81 -4.56 -15.63
C PHE A 219 -2.72 -5.63 -16.25
N SER A 220 -2.18 -6.70 -16.83
CA SER A 220 -2.98 -7.64 -17.62
C SER A 220 -2.66 -9.10 -17.32
N THR A 221 -1.39 -9.42 -17.15
CA THR A 221 -0.94 -10.81 -17.00
C THR A 221 -0.95 -11.21 -15.53
N PRO A 222 -1.79 -12.17 -15.10
CA PRO A 222 -1.75 -12.68 -13.73
C PRO A 222 -0.41 -13.33 -13.41
N ASN A 223 -0.07 -13.40 -12.12
CA ASN A 223 1.07 -14.21 -11.69
C ASN A 223 0.78 -15.70 -11.92
N VAL A 224 1.84 -16.50 -12.09
CA VAL A 224 1.73 -17.96 -12.15
C VAL A 224 1.11 -18.51 -10.86
N VAL A 225 1.47 -17.90 -9.73
CA VAL A 225 0.91 -18.20 -8.41
C VAL A 225 -0.28 -17.28 -8.16
N GLN A 226 -1.49 -17.85 -8.10
CA GLN A 226 -2.73 -17.12 -7.87
C GLN A 226 -3.25 -17.25 -6.43
N SER A 227 -2.65 -18.12 -5.63
CA SER A 227 -3.07 -18.33 -4.24
C SER A 227 -2.66 -17.15 -3.34
N ASP A 228 -3.55 -16.76 -2.42
CA ASP A 228 -3.32 -15.71 -1.42
C ASP A 228 -2.22 -16.09 -0.42
N THR A 229 -2.01 -17.39 -0.19
CA THR A 229 -1.12 -17.92 0.84
C THR A 229 0.23 -18.39 0.30
N GLU A 230 0.44 -18.30 -1.01
CA GLU A 230 1.70 -18.68 -1.65
C GLU A 230 2.51 -17.44 -2.05
N ALA A 231 3.83 -17.60 -2.08
CA ALA A 231 4.74 -16.54 -2.49
C ALA A 231 4.62 -16.29 -3.99
N ALA A 232 4.21 -15.08 -4.36
CA ALA A 232 4.16 -14.69 -5.76
C ALA A 232 5.57 -14.72 -6.36
N LEU A 233 5.67 -15.29 -7.57
CA LEU A 233 6.95 -15.43 -8.26
C LEU A 233 7.25 -14.20 -9.10
N VAL A 234 8.48 -13.74 -9.03
CA VAL A 234 8.93 -12.53 -9.74
C VAL A 234 10.15 -12.88 -10.57
N MET A 235 10.25 -12.33 -11.78
CA MET A 235 11.28 -12.62 -12.79
C MET A 235 11.30 -14.07 -13.32
N VAL A 236 10.43 -14.95 -12.82
CA VAL A 236 10.26 -16.32 -13.32
C VAL A 236 9.19 -16.33 -14.41
N ASN A 237 9.50 -16.90 -15.57
CA ASN A 237 8.61 -16.98 -16.74
C ASN A 237 8.05 -15.61 -17.20
N GLY A 238 8.81 -14.53 -17.02
CA GLY A 238 8.38 -13.16 -17.37
C GLY A 238 7.38 -12.54 -16.38
N SER A 239 7.11 -13.17 -15.24
CA SER A 239 6.20 -12.66 -14.20
C SER A 239 6.76 -11.39 -13.56
N LYS A 240 5.93 -10.33 -13.53
CA LYS A 240 6.22 -9.03 -12.90
C LYS A 240 5.50 -8.92 -11.54
N ASN A 241 4.67 -7.89 -11.33
CA ASN A 241 3.80 -7.79 -10.16
C ASN A 241 2.59 -8.76 -10.25
N PRO A 242 2.14 -9.32 -9.11
CA PRO A 242 0.91 -10.10 -9.05
C PRO A 242 -0.33 -9.20 -9.10
N VAL A 243 -0.88 -9.01 -10.29
CA VAL A 243 -2.12 -8.23 -10.46
C VAL A 243 -3.33 -8.99 -9.93
N LYS A 244 -4.26 -8.29 -9.27
CA LYS A 244 -5.44 -8.92 -8.64
C LYS A 244 -6.51 -9.37 -9.62
N TYR A 245 -6.71 -8.62 -10.71
CA TYR A 245 -7.87 -8.76 -11.60
C TYR A 245 -7.53 -9.11 -13.05
N GLY A 246 -6.29 -9.56 -13.31
CA GLY A 246 -5.84 -9.87 -14.67
C GLY A 246 -6.07 -8.70 -15.64
N ALA A 247 -6.72 -8.95 -16.78
CA ALA A 247 -7.00 -7.94 -17.79
C ALA A 247 -7.88 -6.76 -17.31
N ALA A 248 -8.69 -6.94 -16.26
CA ALA A 248 -9.53 -5.88 -15.71
C ALA A 248 -8.77 -4.91 -14.78
N THR A 249 -7.49 -5.17 -14.51
CA THR A 249 -6.68 -4.35 -13.59
C THR A 249 -6.48 -2.93 -14.12
N PHE A 250 -6.21 -2.74 -15.41
CA PHE A 250 -6.04 -1.40 -15.99
C PHE A 250 -7.34 -0.56 -15.96
N PRO A 251 -8.49 -1.04 -16.47
CA PRO A 251 -9.75 -0.30 -16.37
C PRO A 251 -10.13 0.04 -14.91
N LEU A 252 -9.90 -0.88 -13.97
CA LEU A 252 -10.18 -0.63 -12.55
C LEU A 252 -9.24 0.42 -11.95
N PHE A 253 -7.95 0.38 -12.30
CA PHE A 253 -6.98 1.39 -11.91
C PHE A 253 -7.34 2.78 -12.47
N TRP A 254 -7.75 2.86 -13.73
CA TRP A 254 -8.24 4.10 -14.32
C TRP A 254 -9.50 4.61 -13.63
N CYS A 255 -10.48 3.73 -13.38
CA CYS A 255 -11.68 4.06 -12.63
C CYS A 255 -11.36 4.60 -11.22
N LEU A 256 -10.43 3.96 -10.50
CA LEU A 256 -9.96 4.44 -9.21
C LEU A 256 -9.38 5.86 -9.31
N ASN A 257 -8.52 6.12 -10.29
CA ASN A 257 -7.93 7.45 -10.49
C ASN A 257 -9.00 8.49 -10.83
N TYR A 258 -10.00 8.13 -11.64
CA TYR A 258 -11.12 9.01 -11.97
C TYR A 258 -11.95 9.37 -10.73
N VAL A 259 -12.38 8.38 -9.94
CA VAL A 259 -13.14 8.61 -8.71
C VAL A 259 -12.29 9.37 -7.68
N GLY A 260 -10.99 9.08 -7.59
CA GLY A 260 -10.03 9.83 -6.79
C GLY A 260 -9.97 11.31 -7.18
N MET A 261 -9.92 11.62 -8.47
CA MET A 261 -9.99 13.00 -8.97
C MET A 261 -11.33 13.67 -8.66
N MET A 262 -12.46 12.94 -8.72
CA MET A 262 -13.76 13.49 -8.30
C MET A 262 -13.75 13.87 -6.82
N ALA A 263 -13.24 12.99 -5.95
CA ALA A 263 -13.19 13.22 -4.51
C ALA A 263 -12.29 14.41 -4.13
N LEU A 264 -11.11 14.50 -4.74
CA LEU A 264 -10.10 15.52 -4.44
C LEU A 264 -10.35 16.84 -5.17
N GLY A 265 -10.69 16.76 -6.45
CA GLY A 265 -10.84 17.88 -7.35
C GLY A 265 -12.10 18.70 -7.12
N LEU A 266 -13.25 18.04 -6.98
CA LEU A 266 -14.51 18.77 -6.74
C LEU A 266 -14.48 19.54 -5.41
N ALA A 267 -13.76 19.04 -4.39
CA ALA A 267 -13.55 19.78 -3.15
C ALA A 267 -12.81 21.10 -3.42
N CYS A 268 -11.74 21.07 -4.21
CA CYS A 268 -11.02 22.26 -4.65
C CYS A 268 -11.91 23.24 -5.42
N GLU A 269 -12.75 22.75 -6.33
CA GLU A 269 -13.65 23.60 -7.11
C GLU A 269 -14.73 24.26 -6.25
N ASN A 270 -15.30 23.50 -5.33
CA ASN A 270 -16.30 24.00 -4.39
C ASN A 270 -15.73 25.11 -3.51
N VAL A 271 -14.53 24.93 -2.96
CA VAL A 271 -13.87 25.94 -2.14
C VAL A 271 -13.42 27.13 -2.98
N ALA A 272 -12.92 26.92 -4.19
CA ALA A 272 -12.55 28.00 -5.10
C ALA A 272 -13.73 28.92 -5.43
N MET A 273 -14.93 28.36 -5.62
CA MET A 273 -16.16 29.13 -5.85
C MET A 273 -16.64 29.89 -4.61
N ILE A 274 -16.40 29.36 -3.41
CA ILE A 274 -16.80 30.00 -2.16
C ILE A 274 -15.82 31.12 -1.80
N VAL A 275 -14.55 30.79 -1.67
CA VAL A 275 -13.55 31.69 -1.09
C VAL A 275 -13.03 32.67 -2.14
N GLY A 276 -12.73 32.17 -3.35
CA GLY A 276 -12.18 32.97 -4.44
C GLY A 276 -10.68 33.23 -4.36
N GLN A 277 -10.16 34.10 -5.23
CA GLN A 277 -8.72 34.40 -5.33
C GLN A 277 -8.36 35.56 -4.38
N PRO A 278 -7.19 35.54 -3.71
CA PRO A 278 -6.08 34.60 -3.82
C PRO A 278 -6.16 33.38 -2.86
N TRP A 279 -7.12 33.38 -1.93
CA TRP A 279 -7.23 32.40 -0.84
C TRP A 279 -7.42 30.95 -1.28
N THR A 280 -7.90 30.75 -2.52
CA THR A 280 -7.96 29.43 -3.17
C THR A 280 -6.57 28.75 -3.18
N GLY A 281 -5.47 29.50 -3.29
CA GLY A 281 -4.12 28.96 -3.18
C GLY A 281 -3.79 28.43 -1.77
N LEU A 282 -4.26 29.11 -0.72
CA LEU A 282 -4.08 28.65 0.67
C LEU A 282 -4.84 27.33 0.91
N TRP A 283 -6.05 27.22 0.36
CA TRP A 283 -6.81 25.96 0.40
C TRP A 283 -6.05 24.82 -0.27
N LEU A 284 -5.47 25.06 -1.46
CA LEU A 284 -4.70 24.03 -2.16
C LEU A 284 -3.54 23.52 -1.29
N ILE A 285 -2.80 24.44 -0.67
CA ILE A 285 -1.67 24.08 0.21
C ILE A 285 -2.16 23.19 1.35
N PHE A 286 -3.22 23.62 2.05
CA PHE A 286 -3.83 22.81 3.12
C PHE A 286 -4.30 21.44 2.63
N TRP A 287 -5.00 21.41 1.49
CA TRP A 287 -5.60 20.19 0.94
C TRP A 287 -4.55 19.19 0.51
N VAL A 288 -3.47 19.65 -0.12
CA VAL A 288 -2.32 18.81 -0.51
C VAL A 288 -1.59 18.32 0.73
N ILE A 289 -1.21 19.21 1.65
CA ILE A 289 -0.41 18.83 2.85
C ILE A 289 -1.17 17.82 3.70
N SER A 290 -2.45 18.08 3.99
CA SER A 290 -3.25 17.17 4.81
C SER A 290 -3.39 15.79 4.16
N ASN A 291 -3.76 15.71 2.86
CA ASN A 291 -3.84 14.43 2.16
C ASN A 291 -2.49 13.70 2.11
N VAL A 292 -1.41 14.39 1.78
CA VAL A 292 -0.08 13.79 1.65
C VAL A 292 0.42 13.27 2.99
N SER A 293 0.15 13.99 4.09
CA SER A 293 0.64 13.65 5.42
C SER A 293 0.17 12.29 5.94
N THR A 294 -0.91 11.72 5.38
CA THR A 294 -1.50 10.45 5.84
C THR A 294 -1.52 9.35 4.77
N SER A 295 -0.79 9.55 3.66
CA SER A 295 -0.90 8.69 2.46
C SER A 295 0.40 8.00 2.08
N PHE A 296 1.56 8.53 2.48
CA PHE A 296 2.85 7.95 2.11
C PHE A 296 3.39 6.92 3.08
N TYR A 297 2.92 6.95 4.32
CA TYR A 297 3.24 5.95 5.31
C TYR A 297 1.97 5.21 5.72
N PRO A 298 2.10 3.95 6.18
CA PRO A 298 1.00 3.27 6.82
C PRO A 298 0.54 4.06 8.04
N ILE A 299 -0.75 4.41 8.11
CA ILE A 299 -1.32 5.18 9.24
C ILE A 299 -1.05 4.49 10.59
N GLU A 300 -0.92 3.16 10.59
CA GLU A 300 -0.60 2.38 11.80
C GLU A 300 0.77 2.68 12.42
N ILE A 301 1.72 3.23 11.66
CA ILE A 301 3.02 3.69 12.19
C ILE A 301 3.07 5.21 12.45
N GLU A 302 2.03 5.94 12.03
CA GLU A 302 1.91 7.38 12.26
C GLU A 302 1.44 7.67 13.69
N PRO A 303 1.77 8.84 14.26
CA PRO A 303 1.16 9.30 15.49
C PRO A 303 -0.36 9.26 15.41
N HIS A 304 -1.03 8.87 16.50
CA HIS A 304 -2.50 8.78 16.56
C HIS A 304 -3.26 10.02 16.08
N PHE A 305 -2.62 11.20 16.16
CA PHE A 305 -3.16 12.43 15.59
C PHE A 305 -3.53 12.30 14.11
N PHE A 306 -2.78 11.55 13.29
CA PHE A 306 -2.98 11.43 11.84
C PHE A 306 -4.05 10.41 11.42
N TYR A 307 -4.72 9.74 12.38
CA TYR A 307 -5.70 8.69 12.08
C TYR A 307 -6.96 9.21 11.37
N TRP A 308 -7.19 10.52 11.33
CA TRP A 308 -8.20 11.12 10.44
C TRP A 308 -7.93 10.84 8.96
N GLY A 309 -6.68 10.48 8.60
CA GLY A 309 -6.27 10.08 7.26
C GLY A 309 -7.09 8.95 6.64
N TYR A 310 -7.68 8.06 7.45
CA TYR A 310 -8.59 7.02 6.97
C TYR A 310 -9.80 7.60 6.23
N ALA A 311 -10.27 8.78 6.63
CA ALA A 311 -11.36 9.47 5.95
C ALA A 311 -10.88 10.29 4.74
N TRP A 312 -9.57 10.54 4.57
CA TRP A 312 -9.06 11.39 3.50
C TRP A 312 -8.98 10.63 2.18
N PRO A 313 -9.30 11.26 1.04
CA PRO A 313 -9.33 10.56 -0.24
C PRO A 313 -7.99 9.94 -0.64
N LEU A 314 -6.88 10.66 -0.46
CA LEU A 314 -5.59 10.21 -1.00
C LEU A 314 -5.10 8.89 -0.39
N HIS A 315 -5.31 8.68 0.91
CA HIS A 315 -4.99 7.43 1.60
C HIS A 315 -5.71 6.23 0.95
N ASN A 316 -7.01 6.41 0.69
CA ASN A 316 -7.85 5.39 0.07
C ASN A 316 -7.43 5.09 -1.38
N VAL A 317 -6.96 6.10 -2.12
CA VAL A 317 -6.41 5.90 -3.47
C VAL A 317 -5.10 5.10 -3.44
N VAL A 318 -4.19 5.41 -2.51
CA VAL A 318 -2.92 4.67 -2.34
C VAL A 318 -3.18 3.20 -2.02
N GLU A 319 -3.99 2.93 -0.98
CA GLU A 319 -4.31 1.58 -0.53
C GLU A 319 -5.02 0.76 -1.62
N ALA A 320 -5.96 1.38 -2.35
CA ALA A 320 -6.64 0.73 -3.46
C ALA A 320 -5.68 0.44 -4.62
N THR A 321 -4.78 1.38 -4.95
CA THR A 321 -3.79 1.20 -6.01
C THR A 321 -2.86 0.03 -5.68
N ARG A 322 -2.33 -0.04 -4.46
CA ARG A 322 -1.49 -1.15 -4.01
C ARG A 322 -2.23 -2.48 -4.08
N THR A 323 -3.50 -2.51 -3.66
CA THR A 323 -4.35 -3.71 -3.71
C THR A 323 -4.57 -4.22 -5.13
N ILE A 324 -4.81 -3.31 -6.09
CA ILE A 324 -5.04 -3.64 -7.50
C ILE A 324 -3.75 -4.17 -8.15
N LEU A 325 -2.62 -3.50 -7.90
CA LEU A 325 -1.34 -3.79 -8.57
C LEU A 325 -0.59 -4.98 -8.00
N PHE A 326 -0.72 -5.26 -6.71
CA PHE A 326 0.07 -6.27 -6.01
C PHE A 326 -0.77 -7.36 -5.34
N ASP A 327 -2.06 -7.47 -5.68
CA ASP A 327 -2.95 -8.51 -5.16
C ASP A 327 -2.89 -8.63 -3.63
N LEU A 328 -3.05 -7.49 -2.96
CA LEU A 328 -3.11 -7.45 -1.50
C LEU A 328 -4.53 -7.79 -1.01
N HIS A 329 -4.67 -7.89 0.32
CA HIS A 329 -5.95 -8.11 0.97
C HIS A 329 -7.01 -7.11 0.50
N ASN A 330 -8.16 -7.65 0.08
CA ASN A 330 -9.19 -6.86 -0.57
C ASN A 330 -9.92 -5.93 0.42
N ARG A 331 -9.57 -4.64 0.38
CA ARG A 331 -10.30 -3.55 1.04
C ARG A 331 -10.88 -2.54 0.04
N LEU A 332 -10.99 -2.93 -1.23
CA LEU A 332 -11.43 -2.01 -2.30
C LEU A 332 -12.83 -1.47 -2.07
N GLY A 333 -13.74 -2.26 -1.50
CA GLY A 333 -15.09 -1.78 -1.15
C GLY A 333 -15.07 -0.61 -0.16
N LEU A 334 -14.19 -0.66 0.85
CA LEU A 334 -14.00 0.44 1.80
C LEU A 334 -13.40 1.66 1.10
N ASN A 335 -12.32 1.46 0.34
CA ASN A 335 -11.60 2.54 -0.32
C ASN A 335 -12.48 3.28 -1.33
N PHE A 336 -13.16 2.55 -2.22
CA PHE A 336 -14.13 3.14 -3.14
C PHE A 336 -15.32 3.77 -2.39
N GLY A 337 -15.78 3.17 -1.29
CA GLY A 337 -16.85 3.72 -0.47
C GLY A 337 -16.53 5.12 0.06
N VAL A 338 -15.33 5.32 0.62
CA VAL A 338 -14.87 6.62 1.11
C VAL A 338 -14.73 7.63 -0.04
N LEU A 339 -14.14 7.22 -1.16
CA LEU A 339 -13.96 8.10 -2.31
C LEU A 339 -15.30 8.53 -2.94
N LEU A 340 -16.23 7.60 -3.09
CA LEU A 340 -17.57 7.88 -3.60
C LEU A 340 -18.37 8.75 -2.63
N ALA A 341 -18.21 8.58 -1.32
CA ALA A 341 -18.83 9.45 -0.32
C ALA A 341 -18.35 10.90 -0.49
N TRP A 342 -17.04 11.13 -0.62
CA TRP A 342 -16.48 12.45 -0.91
C TRP A 342 -16.98 13.02 -2.24
N ALA A 343 -16.96 12.22 -3.30
CA ALA A 343 -17.47 12.63 -4.60
C ALA A 343 -18.96 13.03 -4.52
N ALA A 344 -19.79 12.23 -3.86
CA ALA A 344 -21.22 12.51 -3.68
C ALA A 344 -21.47 13.79 -2.89
N VAL A 345 -20.80 13.97 -1.74
CA VAL A 345 -20.90 15.20 -0.93
C VAL A 345 -20.50 16.42 -1.75
N ASN A 346 -19.36 16.35 -2.45
CA ASN A 346 -18.90 17.45 -3.28
C ASN A 346 -19.87 17.76 -4.43
N THR A 347 -20.43 16.75 -5.08
CA THR A 347 -21.44 16.92 -6.13
C THR A 347 -22.72 17.57 -5.59
N LEU A 348 -23.17 17.21 -4.39
CA LEU A 348 -24.35 17.81 -3.75
C LEU A 348 -24.12 19.28 -3.38
N VAL A 349 -22.90 19.61 -2.95
CA VAL A 349 -22.52 20.98 -2.56
C VAL A 349 -22.26 21.87 -3.78
N PHE A 350 -21.89 21.30 -4.94
CA PHE A 350 -21.50 22.04 -6.15
C PHE A 350 -22.52 23.09 -6.65
N PRO A 351 -23.85 22.80 -6.74
CA PRO A 351 -24.84 23.80 -7.13
C PRO A 351 -24.97 24.95 -6.12
N VAL A 352 -24.78 24.65 -4.82
CA VAL A 352 -24.82 25.65 -3.74
C VAL A 352 -23.62 26.60 -3.88
N CYS A 353 -22.42 26.06 -4.11
CA CYS A 353 -21.22 26.84 -4.39
C CYS A 353 -21.38 27.71 -5.64
N CYS A 354 -21.95 27.17 -6.72
CA CYS A 354 -22.24 27.95 -7.93
C CYS A 354 -23.19 29.11 -7.66
N ARG A 355 -24.20 28.92 -6.80
CA ARG A 355 -25.15 29.98 -6.42
C ARG A 355 -24.46 31.06 -5.59
N PHE A 356 -23.59 30.67 -4.67
CA PHE A 356 -22.81 31.60 -3.86
C PHE A 356 -21.85 32.43 -4.72
N MET A 357 -21.13 31.80 -5.65
CA MET A 357 -20.27 32.50 -6.61
C MET A 357 -21.06 33.51 -7.45
N LYS A 358 -22.27 33.14 -7.92
CA LYS A 358 -23.16 34.06 -8.63
C LYS A 358 -23.55 35.25 -7.75
N TYR A 359 -23.92 35.01 -6.50
CA TYR A 359 -24.27 36.05 -5.53
C TYR A 359 -23.12 37.06 -5.35
N LYS A 360 -21.89 36.58 -5.14
CA LYS A 360 -20.70 37.45 -5.01
C LYS A 360 -20.51 38.34 -6.23
N ASN A 361 -20.64 37.77 -7.43
CA ASN A 361 -20.50 38.50 -8.68
C ASN A 361 -21.59 39.55 -8.89
N THR A 362 -22.83 39.29 -8.47
CA THR A 362 -23.94 40.24 -8.60
C THR A 362 -23.87 41.38 -7.58
N HIS A 363 -23.38 41.10 -6.37
CA HIS A 363 -23.28 42.10 -5.29
C HIS A 363 -21.91 42.78 -5.18
N HIS A 364 -21.00 42.55 -6.13
CA HIS A 364 -19.65 43.12 -6.14
C HIS A 364 -18.90 42.93 -4.81
N VAL A 365 -19.08 41.79 -4.16
CA VAL A 365 -18.44 41.48 -2.88
C VAL A 365 -16.93 41.35 -3.14
N LYS A 366 -16.14 42.29 -2.62
CA LYS A 366 -14.68 42.23 -2.70
C LYS A 366 -14.14 41.15 -1.75
N GLU A 367 -13.36 40.23 -2.29
CA GLU A 367 -12.79 39.08 -1.56
C GLU A 367 -11.54 39.45 -0.75
N TYR A 368 -10.98 40.62 -1.02
CA TYR A 368 -9.81 41.17 -0.35
C TYR A 368 -9.85 42.70 -0.43
N TRP A 369 -9.15 43.34 0.51
CA TRP A 369 -8.96 44.78 0.54
C TRP A 369 -7.95 45.18 -0.55
N ALA A 370 -8.43 45.39 -1.77
CA ALA A 370 -7.72 46.11 -2.83
C ALA A 370 -8.67 47.07 -3.57
#